data_AF-A0A353R3R2-F1
#
_entry.id   AF-A0A353R3R2-F1
#
_cell.length_a   1.000
_cell.length_b   1.000
_cell.length_c   1.000
_cell.angle_alpha   90.00
_cell.angle_beta   90.00
_cell.angle_gamma   90.00
#
_symmetry.space_group_name_H-M   'P 1'
#
loop_
_entity.id
_entity.type
_entity.pdbx_description
1 polymer ?
#
loop_
_entity_poly.entity_id
_entity_poly.type
_entity_poly.pdbx_seq_one_letter_code
_entity_poly.pdbx_strand_id
1 'polypeptide(L)' 'EAGEFLQVTTYQHVLRWAEEIAARPAVQRGRRVNRTWGPEAERVPERHGPEDFTR' A
#
# COMPACT_ATOMS: atom_id res chain seq x y z
N GLU A 1 -13.36 -12.04 5.63
CA GLU A 1 -12.16 -11.17 5.44
C GLU A 1 -11.94 -10.28 6.68
N ALA A 2 -10.75 -9.70 6.88
CA ALA A 2 -10.51 -8.80 8.03
C ALA A 2 -11.47 -7.59 8.07
N GLY A 3 -11.89 -7.10 6.89
CA GLY A 3 -12.83 -5.97 6.79
C GLY A 3 -14.23 -6.27 7.34
N GLU A 4 -14.73 -7.49 7.12
CA GLU A 4 -16.04 -7.94 7.63
C GLU A 4 -16.01 -8.09 9.15
N PHE A 5 -14.97 -8.72 9.69
CA PHE A 5 -14.78 -8.89 11.13
C PHE A 5 -14.70 -7.55 11.87
N LEU A 6 -14.04 -6.54 11.27
CA LEU A 6 -13.90 -5.20 11.83
C LEU A 6 -15.02 -4.23 11.40
N GLN A 7 -16.01 -4.70 10.64
CA GLN A 7 -17.12 -3.89 10.11
C GLN A 7 -16.68 -2.59 9.42
N VAL A 8 -15.59 -2.65 8.64
CA VAL A 8 -14.93 -1.46 8.10
C VAL A 8 -15.82 -0.61 7.18
N THR A 9 -16.81 -1.24 6.54
CA THR A 9 -17.79 -0.61 5.65
C THR A 9 -18.65 0.44 6.34
N THR A 10 -18.74 0.40 7.68
CA THR A 10 -19.46 1.41 8.47
C THR A 10 -18.66 2.71 8.64
N TYR A 11 -17.33 2.68 8.53
CA TYR A 11 -16.46 3.84 8.69
C TYR A 11 -16.28 4.62 7.38
N GLN A 12 -17.39 5.15 6.86
CA GLN A 12 -17.45 5.77 5.53
C GLN A 12 -16.38 6.85 5.29
N HIS A 13 -16.13 7.71 6.28
CA HIS A 13 -15.15 8.79 6.14
C HIS A 13 -13.70 8.29 6.18
N VAL A 14 -13.44 7.25 6.96
CA VAL A 14 -12.12 6.60 7.03
C VAL A 14 -11.84 5.90 5.71
N LEU A 15 -12.82 5.18 5.15
CA LEU A 15 -12.68 4.52 3.86
C LEU A 15 -12.39 5.53 2.74
N ARG A 16 -13.20 6.58 2.61
CA ARG A 16 -12.96 7.64 1.62
C ARG A 16 -11.54 8.20 1.71
N TRP A 17 -11.13 8.58 2.91
CA TRP A 17 -9.78 9.12 3.15
C TRP A 17 -8.67 8.11 2.80
N ALA A 18 -8.84 6.84 3.19
CA ALA A 18 -7.86 5.80 2.95
C ALA A 18 -7.72 5.52 1.45
N GLU A 19 -8.83 5.49 0.71
CA GLU A 19 -8.87 5.34 -0.75
C GLU A 19 -8.20 6.51 -1.46
N GLU A 20 -8.51 7.75 -1.07
CA GLU A 20 -7.88 8.97 -1.62
C GLU A 20 -6.36 8.97 -1.42
N ILE A 21 -5.89 8.55 -0.24
CA ILE A 21 -4.45 8.42 0.04
C ILE A 21 -3.84 7.27 -0.75
N ALA A 22 -4.49 6.11 -0.80
CA ALA A 22 -4.00 4.93 -1.51
C ALA A 22 -3.85 5.17 -3.02
N ALA A 23 -4.66 6.05 -3.61
CA ALA A 23 -4.58 6.44 -5.01
C ALA A 23 -3.31 7.25 -5.37
N ARG A 24 -2.61 7.83 -4.38
CA ARG A 24 -1.46 8.69 -4.63
C ARG A 24 -0.26 7.87 -5.14
N PRO A 25 0.38 8.24 -6.27
CA PRO A 25 1.53 7.48 -6.79
C PRO A 25 2.69 7.33 -5.81
N ALA A 26 2.92 8.35 -4.96
CA ALA A 26 3.94 8.30 -3.93
C ALA A 26 3.63 7.27 -2.82
N VAL A 27 2.34 7.11 -2.45
CA VAL A 27 1.90 6.13 -1.45
C VAL A 27 2.04 4.71 -2.02
N GLN A 28 1.64 4.51 -3.27
CA GLN A 28 1.78 3.23 -3.96
C GLN A 28 3.24 2.77 -4.02
N ARG A 29 4.18 3.67 -4.36
CA ARG A 29 5.62 3.37 -4.31
C ARG A 29 6.13 3.15 -2.89
N GLY A 30 5.80 4.06 -1.97
CA GLY A 30 6.29 4.01 -0.59
C GLY A 30 5.91 2.74 0.17
N ARG A 31 4.70 2.21 -0.05
CA ARG A 31 4.22 0.97 0.58
C ARG A 31 5.03 -0.27 0.21
N ARG A 32 5.84 -0.22 -0.86
CA ARG A 32 6.68 -1.33 -1.33
C ARG A 32 8.04 -1.35 -0.64
N VAL A 33 8.54 -0.20 -0.17
CA VAL A 33 9.89 -0.05 0.39
C VAL A 33 9.99 -0.75 1.74
N ASN A 34 11.09 -1.47 1.97
CA ASN A 34 11.37 -2.32 3.13
C ASN A 34 10.35 -3.47 3.33
N ARG A 35 9.51 -3.74 2.33
CA ARG A 35 8.50 -4.80 2.39
C ARG A 35 9.14 -6.12 1.94
N THR A 36 9.26 -7.06 2.87
CA THR A 36 9.90 -8.37 2.64
C THR A 36 8.92 -9.52 2.37
N TRP A 37 7.61 -9.23 2.35
CA TRP A 37 6.53 -10.21 2.24
C TRP A 37 5.46 -9.77 1.22
N GLY A 38 4.62 -10.72 0.79
CA GLY A 38 3.61 -10.50 -0.25
C GLY A 38 4.16 -10.72 -1.67
N PRO A 39 3.40 -10.34 -2.71
CA PRO A 39 3.79 -10.51 -4.11
C PRO A 39 5.13 -9.81 -4.40
N GLU A 40 6.01 -10.44 -5.18
CA GLU A 40 7.33 -9.89 -5.52
C GLU A 40 7.24 -8.52 -6.22
N ALA A 41 6.27 -8.36 -7.13
CA ALA A 41 5.99 -7.09 -7.79
C ALA A 41 5.59 -5.95 -6.83
N GLU A 42 5.15 -6.27 -5.60
CA GLU A 42 4.79 -5.29 -4.57
C GLU A 42 5.90 -5.05 -3.53
N ARG A 43 7.08 -5.62 -3.74
CA ARG A 43 8.18 -5.55 -2.78
C ARG A 43 9.33 -4.73 -3.35
N VAL A 44 9.99 -4.00 -2.46
CA VAL A 44 11.28 -3.33 -2.65
C VAL A 44 12.00 -3.48 -1.30
N PRO A 45 12.69 -4.61 -1.05
CA PRO A 45 13.27 -4.90 0.27
C PRO A 45 14.23 -3.83 0.78
N GLU A 46 14.93 -3.16 -0.13
CA GLU A 46 15.76 -1.99 0.12
C GLU A 46 15.64 -1.04 -1.07
N ARG A 47 15.77 0.27 -0.83
CA ARG A 47 15.73 1.29 -1.88
C ARG A 47 16.96 2.18 -1.80
N HIS A 48 17.74 2.17 -2.87
CA HIS A 48 18.98 2.91 -3.06
C HIS A 48 18.93 3.82 -4.29
N GLY A 49 17.98 3.62 -5.21
CA GLY A 49 17.79 4.42 -6.42
C GLY A 49 16.34 4.47 -6.93
N PRO A 50 16.04 5.25 -7.99
CA PRO A 50 14.75 5.21 -8.69
C PRO A 50 14.47 3.88 -9.42
N GLU A 51 15.51 3.23 -9.92
CA GLU A 51 15.48 1.99 -10.70
C GLU A 51 14.97 0.78 -9.91
N ASP A 52 15.02 0.83 -8.58
CA ASP A 52 14.57 -0.26 -7.69
C ASP A 52 13.06 -0.53 -7.80
N PHE A 53 12.28 0.41 -8.33
CA PHE A 53 10.84 0.21 -8.56
C PHE A 53 10.51 -0.52 -9.86
N THR A 54 11.48 -0.63 -10.78
CA THR A 54 11.35 -1.21 -12.12
C THR A 54 12.05 -2.56 -12.28
N ARG A 55 12.82 -2.98 -11.27
CA ARG A 55 13.55 -4.25 -11.26
C ARG A 55 12.66 -5.44 -10.97
#